data_AF-A0A6J2TUY0-F1
#
_entry.id   AF-A0A6J2TUY0-F1
#
_cell.length_a   1.000
_cell.length_b   1.000
_cell.length_c   1.000
_cell.angle_alpha   90.00
_cell.angle_beta   90.00
_cell.angle_gamma   90.00
#
_symmetry.space_group_name_H-M   'P 1'
#
loop_
_entity.id
_entity.type
_entity.pdbx_description
1 polymer ?
#
loop_
_entity_poly.entity_id
_entity_poly.type
_entity_poly.pdbx_seq_one_letter_code
_entity_poly.pdbx_strand_id
1 'polypeptide(L)'
;MALFKILVVSCALFAIIECAVLAPAPLAAVPVPVNTEIDPHPQYAFAYNVQDALTGDSKSQQEVRDGDIVKGSYSVVDADGSLRTVFYTADPINGFNAVVQRGPVPVVAPRPAVAAVPAPPLIGRVF
;
A
#
# COMPACT_ATOMS: atom_id res chain seq x y z
N MET A 1 66.56 26.46 -8.54
CA MET A 1 65.80 25.82 -7.43
C MET A 1 64.79 26.72 -6.71
N ALA A 2 64.81 28.05 -6.81
CA ALA A 2 63.81 28.92 -6.15
C ALA A 2 62.46 29.00 -6.90
N LEU A 3 62.48 28.98 -8.23
CA LEU A 3 61.27 29.11 -9.07
C LEU A 3 60.32 27.90 -8.98
N PHE A 4 60.87 26.69 -8.83
CA PHE A 4 60.10 25.45 -8.68
C PHE A 4 59.40 25.35 -7.31
N LYS A 5 59.99 25.98 -6.27
CA LYS A 5 59.39 26.03 -4.93
C LYS A 5 58.21 27.01 -4.87
N ILE A 6 58.28 28.14 -5.58
CA ILE A 6 57.19 29.14 -5.64
C ILE A 6 55.97 28.59 -6.41
N LEU A 7 56.19 27.80 -7.47
CA LEU A 7 55.11 27.16 -8.24
C LEU A 7 54.32 26.13 -7.40
N VAL A 8 55.02 25.32 -6.60
CA VAL A 8 54.40 24.30 -5.74
C VAL A 8 53.64 24.93 -4.56
N VAL A 9 54.16 26.01 -3.99
CA VAL A 9 53.48 26.73 -2.88
C VAL A 9 52.23 27.47 -3.37
N SER A 10 52.24 28.02 -4.59
CA SER A 10 51.06 28.66 -5.21
C SER A 10 49.92 27.66 -5.50
N CYS A 11 50.26 26.48 -6.03
CA CYS A 11 49.28 25.42 -6.31
C CYS A 11 48.66 24.86 -5.02
N ALA A 12 49.47 24.73 -3.95
CA ALA A 12 48.98 24.31 -2.65
C ALA A 12 48.05 25.34 -2.00
N LEU A 13 48.29 26.65 -2.14
CA LEU A 13 47.39 27.68 -1.60
C LEU A 13 46.03 27.71 -2.31
N PHE A 14 46.00 27.51 -3.63
CA PHE A 14 44.74 27.48 -4.39
C PHE A 14 43.86 26.28 -4.03
N ALA A 15 44.44 25.10 -3.83
CA ALA A 15 43.69 23.89 -3.46
C ALA A 15 43.06 23.97 -2.05
N ILE A 16 43.68 24.70 -1.12
CA ILE A 16 43.15 24.88 0.24
C ILE A 16 41.96 25.85 0.23
N ILE A 17 41.97 26.86 -0.64
CA ILE A 17 40.91 27.87 -0.75
C ILE A 17 39.63 27.24 -1.33
N GLU A 18 39.73 26.38 -2.34
CA GLU A 18 38.54 25.74 -2.96
C GLU A 18 37.85 24.72 -2.05
N CYS A 19 38.60 24.02 -1.18
CA CYS A 19 38.03 23.06 -0.24
C CYS A 19 37.12 23.74 0.82
N ALA A 20 37.40 25.00 1.17
CA ALA A 20 36.66 25.71 2.22
C ALA A 20 35.29 26.26 1.77
N VAL A 21 35.03 26.38 0.46
CA VAL A 21 33.81 27.06 -0.05
C VAL A 21 32.65 26.09 -0.26
N LEU A 22 32.88 24.78 -0.27
CA LEU A 22 31.88 23.76 -0.56
C LEU A 22 31.41 22.97 0.67
N ALA A 23 31.22 23.62 1.81
CA ALA A 23 30.49 23.01 2.92
C ALA A 23 28.98 23.01 2.58
N PRO A 24 28.30 21.85 2.53
CA PRO A 24 26.84 21.83 2.39
C PRO A 24 26.22 22.55 3.59
N ALA A 25 25.41 23.57 3.34
CA ALA A 25 24.64 24.23 4.38
C ALA A 25 23.74 23.18 5.08
N PRO A 26 23.65 23.18 6.42
CA PRO A 26 22.77 22.24 7.11
C PRO A 26 21.33 22.55 6.69
N LEU A 27 20.65 21.59 6.05
CA LEU A 27 19.20 21.66 5.90
C LEU A 27 18.61 21.70 7.30
N ALA A 28 17.98 22.82 7.65
CA ALA A 28 17.17 22.90 8.85
C ALA A 28 16.06 21.83 8.73
N ALA A 29 16.08 20.83 9.61
CA ALA A 29 14.99 19.88 9.72
C ALA A 29 13.73 20.66 10.09
N VAL A 30 12.79 20.77 9.16
CA VAL A 30 11.45 21.29 9.46
C VAL A 30 10.79 20.22 10.35
N PRO A 31 10.39 20.53 11.59
CA PRO A 31 9.66 19.58 12.40
C PRO A 31 8.35 19.25 11.70
N VAL A 32 8.25 18.04 11.15
CA VAL A 32 6.98 17.50 10.66
C VAL A 32 6.17 17.14 11.91
N PRO A 33 4.97 17.70 12.10
CA PRO A 33 4.12 17.29 13.20
C PRO A 33 3.81 15.79 13.05
N VAL A 34 4.38 14.99 13.96
CA VAL A 34 4.01 13.58 14.11
C VAL A 34 2.72 13.57 14.93
N ASN A 35 1.66 13.01 14.37
CA ASN A 35 0.46 12.74 15.14
C ASN A 35 0.80 11.63 16.16
N THR A 36 0.88 11.98 17.44
CA THR A 36 1.11 11.05 18.55
C THR A 36 -0.18 10.61 19.24
N GLU A 37 -1.34 10.95 18.68
CA GLU A 37 -2.64 10.53 19.21
C GLU A 37 -2.79 9.03 18.98
N ILE A 38 -2.70 8.26 20.07
CA ILE A 38 -2.94 6.82 20.08
C ILE A 38 -4.43 6.63 20.29
N ASP A 39 -5.10 6.06 19.29
CA ASP A 39 -6.48 5.59 19.41
C ASP A 39 -6.51 4.38 20.37
N PRO A 40 -7.17 4.46 21.53
CA PRO A 40 -7.27 3.34 22.46
C PRO A 40 -8.12 2.18 21.92
N HIS A 41 -8.91 2.39 20.86
CA HIS A 41 -9.75 1.38 20.24
C HIS A 41 -9.66 1.46 18.70
N PRO A 42 -8.52 1.08 18.10
CA PRO A 42 -8.28 1.27 16.68
C PRO A 42 -9.21 0.43 15.82
N GLN A 43 -9.73 1.04 14.76
CA GLN A 43 -10.64 0.38 13.81
C GLN A 43 -10.20 0.60 12.37
N TYR A 44 -10.35 -0.45 11.55
CA TYR A 44 -10.27 -0.32 10.10
C TYR A 44 -11.12 -1.38 9.42
N ALA A 45 -11.46 -1.12 8.17
CA ALA A 45 -12.03 -2.12 7.28
C ALA A 45 -11.46 -1.91 5.88
N PHE A 46 -11.05 -3.00 5.24
CA PHE A 46 -10.65 -2.96 3.83
C PHE A 46 -11.13 -4.22 3.12
N ALA A 47 -11.29 -4.09 1.80
CA ALA A 47 -11.51 -5.21 0.91
C ALA A 47 -10.95 -4.90 -0.47
N TYR A 48 -10.47 -5.93 -1.15
CA TYR A 48 -10.09 -5.84 -2.56
C TYR A 48 -10.44 -7.14 -3.28
N ASN A 49 -10.61 -7.03 -4.60
CA ASN A 49 -10.89 -8.14 -5.49
C ASN A 49 -10.13 -7.93 -6.79
N VAL A 50 -9.41 -8.97 -7.23
CA VAL A 50 -8.68 -9.01 -8.49
C VAL A 50 -9.31 -10.09 -9.36
N GLN A 51 -9.71 -9.69 -10.56
CA GLN A 51 -10.31 -10.54 -11.59
C GLN A 51 -9.66 -10.19 -12.93
N ASP A 52 -8.52 -10.80 -13.21
CA ASP A 52 -7.75 -10.55 -14.43
C ASP A 52 -7.73 -11.80 -15.32
N ALA A 53 -8.49 -11.75 -16.41
CA ALA A 53 -8.57 -12.83 -17.38
C ALA A 53 -7.30 -12.98 -18.24
N LEU A 54 -6.46 -11.94 -18.35
CA LEU A 54 -5.23 -12.00 -19.15
C LEU A 54 -4.14 -12.77 -18.41
N THR A 55 -3.92 -12.45 -17.13
CA THR A 55 -2.93 -13.13 -16.29
C THR A 55 -3.49 -14.38 -15.62
N GLY A 56 -4.81 -14.53 -15.55
CA GLY A 56 -5.50 -15.61 -14.84
C GLY A 56 -5.61 -15.37 -13.33
N ASP A 57 -5.29 -14.15 -12.87
CA ASP A 57 -5.32 -13.81 -11.44
C ASP A 57 -6.76 -13.61 -10.95
N SER A 58 -7.21 -14.52 -10.08
CA SER A 58 -8.48 -14.43 -9.37
C SER A 58 -8.23 -14.56 -7.88
N LYS A 59 -8.29 -13.43 -7.18
CA LYS A 59 -8.06 -13.38 -5.73
C LYS A 59 -8.93 -12.32 -5.07
N SER A 60 -9.30 -12.53 -3.82
CA SER A 60 -10.02 -11.53 -3.04
C SER A 60 -9.56 -11.53 -1.59
N GLN A 61 -9.71 -10.40 -0.90
CA GLN A 61 -9.48 -10.31 0.52
C GLN A 61 -10.40 -9.27 1.14
N GLN A 62 -10.81 -9.52 2.37
CA GLN A 62 -11.49 -8.56 3.22
C GLN A 62 -11.03 -8.74 4.66
N GLU A 63 -10.90 -7.64 5.39
CA GLU A 63 -10.50 -7.65 6.78
C GLU A 63 -11.14 -6.47 7.51
N VAL A 64 -11.51 -6.72 8.76
CA VAL A 64 -11.99 -5.71 9.69
C VAL A 64 -11.22 -5.87 10.98
N ARG A 65 -10.76 -4.74 11.52
CA ARG A 65 -10.25 -4.62 12.88
C ARG A 65 -11.23 -3.82 13.72
N ASP A 66 -11.46 -4.32 14.92
CA ASP A 66 -12.23 -3.66 15.96
C ASP A 66 -11.49 -3.79 17.28
N GLY A 67 -10.75 -2.74 17.66
CA GLY A 67 -9.88 -2.73 18.83
C GLY A 67 -8.76 -3.77 18.70
N ASP A 68 -8.75 -4.76 19.59
CA ASP A 68 -7.74 -5.83 19.60
C ASP A 68 -8.15 -7.07 18.79
N ILE A 69 -9.33 -7.05 18.14
CA ILE A 69 -9.83 -8.16 17.35
C ILE A 69 -9.69 -7.85 15.87
N VAL A 70 -9.04 -8.75 15.13
CA VAL A 70 -8.98 -8.71 13.66
C VAL A 70 -9.70 -9.94 13.13
N LYS A 71 -10.56 -9.77 12.13
CA LYS A 71 -11.21 -10.87 11.41
C LYS A 71 -11.26 -10.60 9.94
N GLY A 72 -11.11 -11.64 9.14
CA GLY A 72 -11.11 -11.48 7.70
C GLY A 72 -11.17 -12.79 6.96
N SER A 73 -11.14 -12.67 5.64
CA SER A 73 -10.98 -13.80 4.76
C SER A 73 -10.24 -13.41 3.50
N TYR A 74 -9.45 -14.34 2.96
CA TYR A 74 -8.91 -14.20 1.61
C TYR A 74 -9.21 -15.45 0.79
N SER A 75 -9.26 -15.28 -0.53
CA SER A 75 -9.36 -16.38 -1.49
C SER A 75 -8.32 -16.25 -2.59
N VAL A 76 -7.78 -17.39 -3.02
CA VAL A 76 -6.79 -17.48 -4.09
C VAL A 76 -6.96 -18.81 -4.83
N VAL A 77 -6.80 -18.78 -6.15
CA VAL A 77 -6.69 -20.00 -6.96
C VAL A 77 -5.27 -20.55 -6.82
N ASP A 78 -5.14 -21.76 -6.29
CA ASP A 78 -3.88 -22.47 -6.16
C ASP A 78 -3.33 -22.93 -7.52
N ALA A 79 -2.05 -23.28 -7.56
CA ALA A 79 -1.39 -23.77 -8.78
C ALA A 79 -2.02 -25.05 -9.36
N ASP A 80 -2.74 -25.82 -8.55
CA ASP A 80 -3.49 -27.00 -8.98
C ASP A 80 -4.92 -26.67 -9.45
N GLY A 81 -5.28 -25.39 -9.53
CA GLY A 81 -6.59 -24.91 -9.96
C GLY A 81 -7.66 -24.95 -8.86
N SER A 82 -7.33 -25.34 -7.63
CA SER A 82 -8.29 -25.31 -6.52
C SER A 82 -8.47 -23.89 -5.98
N LEU A 83 -9.70 -23.49 -5.68
CA LEU A 83 -9.95 -22.30 -4.88
C LEU A 83 -9.67 -22.61 -3.41
N ARG A 84 -8.70 -21.91 -2.82
CA ARG A 84 -8.50 -21.86 -1.38
C ARG A 84 -9.13 -20.60 -0.83
N THR A 85 -10.00 -20.75 0.17
CA THR A 85 -10.52 -19.66 0.99
C THR A 85 -10.07 -19.86 2.43
N VAL A 86 -9.49 -18.83 3.03
CA VAL A 86 -9.05 -18.86 4.42
C VAL A 86 -9.85 -17.83 5.19
N PHE A 87 -10.54 -18.27 6.22
CA PHE A 87 -11.20 -17.41 7.21
C PHE A 87 -10.29 -17.32 8.41
N TYR A 88 -10.03 -16.12 8.90
CA TYR A 88 -9.10 -15.92 10.01
C TYR A 88 -9.64 -14.94 11.05
N THR A 89 -9.18 -15.13 12.28
CA THR A 89 -9.45 -14.26 13.42
C THR A 89 -8.18 -14.17 14.27
N ALA A 90 -7.89 -12.99 14.80
CA ALA A 90 -6.83 -12.77 15.77
C ALA A 90 -7.40 -11.99 16.95
N ASP A 91 -7.13 -12.48 18.16
CA ASP A 91 -7.52 -11.82 19.42
C ASP A 91 -6.48 -12.06 20.52
N PRO A 92 -6.47 -11.27 21.62
CA PRO A 92 -5.47 -11.39 22.69
C PRO A 92 -5.51 -12.71 23.48
N ILE A 93 -6.63 -13.43 23.46
CA ILE A 93 -6.85 -14.63 24.28
C ILE A 93 -6.45 -15.89 23.50
N ASN A 94 -6.90 -16.02 22.26
CA ASN A 94 -6.69 -17.22 21.43
C ASN A 94 -5.57 -17.05 20.41
N GLY A 95 -5.03 -15.85 20.23
CA GLY A 95 -4.06 -15.55 19.19
C GLY A 95 -4.67 -15.65 17.79
N PHE A 96 -3.83 -15.92 16.79
CA PHE A 96 -4.26 -16.10 15.40
C PHE A 96 -4.83 -17.51 15.17
N ASN A 97 -6.06 -17.58 14.66
CA ASN A 97 -6.75 -18.79 14.29
C ASN A 97 -7.28 -18.69 12.86
N ALA A 98 -7.14 -19.76 12.09
CA ALA A 98 -7.61 -19.79 10.71
C ALA A 98 -8.25 -21.13 10.34
N VAL A 99 -9.31 -21.05 9.53
CA VAL A 99 -9.99 -22.19 8.92
C VAL A 99 -9.82 -22.12 7.42
N VAL A 100 -9.20 -23.15 6.85
CA VAL A 100 -8.92 -23.24 5.42
C VAL A 100 -9.97 -24.13 4.76
N GLN A 101 -10.65 -23.59 3.75
CA GLN A 101 -11.53 -24.33 2.86
C GLN A 101 -10.88 -24.42 1.48
N ARG A 102 -10.87 -25.61 0.90
CA ARG A 102 -10.28 -25.85 -0.42
C ARG A 102 -11.23 -26.67 -1.27
N GLY A 103 -11.44 -26.26 -2.51
CA GLY A 103 -12.36 -26.92 -3.42
C GLY A 103 -12.28 -26.39 -4.86
N PRO A 104 -13.15 -26.85 -5.76
CA PRO A 104 -13.19 -26.35 -7.12
C PRO A 104 -13.55 -24.86 -7.16
N VAL A 105 -13.03 -24.13 -8.14
CA VAL A 105 -13.43 -22.74 -8.39
C VAL A 105 -14.92 -22.72 -8.78
N PRO A 106 -15.79 -21.98 -8.06
CA PRO A 106 -17.18 -21.85 -8.43
C PRO A 106 -17.29 -21.19 -9.80
N VAL A 107 -17.82 -21.91 -10.79
CA VAL A 107 -18.13 -21.32 -12.09
C VAL A 107 -19.38 -20.46 -11.90
N VAL A 108 -19.19 -19.15 -11.77
CA VAL A 108 -20.30 -18.20 -11.79
C VAL A 108 -20.90 -18.25 -13.19
N ALA A 109 -22.11 -18.82 -13.32
CA ALA A 109 -22.88 -18.73 -14.55
C ALA A 109 -23.02 -17.25 -14.93
N PRO A 110 -22.90 -16.89 -16.23
CA PRO A 110 -23.01 -15.50 -16.64
C PRO A 110 -24.32 -14.92 -16.10
N ARG A 111 -24.21 -13.88 -15.27
CA ARG A 111 -25.38 -13.12 -14.82
C ARG A 111 -26.06 -12.59 -16.10
N PRO A 112 -27.34 -12.89 -16.35
CA PRO A 112 -28.05 -12.26 -17.46
C PRO A 112 -27.90 -10.75 -17.29
N ALA A 113 -27.44 -10.06 -18.32
CA ALA A 113 -27.34 -8.61 -18.31
C ALA A 113 -28.71 -8.05 -17.92
N VAL A 114 -28.80 -7.41 -16.75
CA VAL A 114 -29.99 -6.67 -16.38
C VAL A 114 -30.07 -5.53 -17.39
N ALA A 115 -31.07 -5.57 -18.26
CA ALA A 115 -31.32 -4.50 -19.21
C ALA A 115 -31.31 -3.17 -18.44
N ALA A 116 -30.51 -2.21 -18.91
CA ALA A 116 -30.48 -0.88 -18.32
C ALA A 116 -31.91 -0.34 -18.28
N VAL A 117 -32.44 -0.12 -17.07
CA VAL A 117 -33.74 0.53 -16.92
C VAL A 117 -33.57 1.94 -17.49
N PRO A 118 -34.37 2.35 -18.51
CA PRO A 118 -34.26 3.69 -19.05
C PRO A 118 -34.53 4.70 -17.94
N ALA A 119 -33.63 5.66 -17.77
CA ALA A 119 -33.79 6.74 -16.81
C ALA A 119 -35.13 7.46 -17.07
N PRO A 120 -35.94 7.74 -16.03
CA PRO A 120 -37.17 8.50 -16.21
C PRO A 120 -36.84 9.89 -16.78
N PRO A 121 -37.63 10.41 -17.73
CA PRO A 121 -37.36 11.71 -18.32
C PRO A 121 -37.39 12.80 -17.24
N LEU A 122 -36.35 13.63 -17.21
CA LEU A 122 -36.32 14.83 -16.37
C LEU A 122 -37.39 15.81 -16.90
N ILE A 123 -38.54 15.86 -16.23
CA ILE A 123 -39.54 16.90 -16.48
C ILE A 123 -38.98 18.20 -15.91
N GLY A 124 -38.52 19.07 -16.80
CA GLY A 124 -38.04 20.40 -16.47
C GLY A 124 -39.14 21.20 -15.76
N ARG A 125 -38.94 21.50 -14.48
CA ARG A 125 -39.75 22.47 -13.75
C ARG A 125 -39.27 23.86 -14.13
N VAL A 126 -40.02 24.51 -15.02
CA VAL A 126 -39.89 25.94 -15.31
C VAL A 126 -40.31 26.70 -14.06
N PHE A 127 -39.44 27.57 -13.56
CA PHE A 127 -39.78 28.69 -12.69
C PHE A 127 -39.68 29.98 -13.51
#